data_AF-E4X0B5-F1
#
_entry.id   AF-E4X0B5-F1
#
_cell.length_a   1.000
_cell.length_b   1.000
_cell.length_c   1.000
_cell.angle_alpha   90.00
_cell.angle_beta   90.00
_cell.angle_gamma   90.00
#
_symmetry.space_group_name_H-M   'P 1'
#
loop_
_entity.id
_entity.type
_entity.pdbx_description
1 polymer ?
#
loop_
_entity_poly.entity_id
_entity_poly.type
_entity_poly.pdbx_seq_one_letter_code
_entity_poly.pdbx_strand_id
1 'polypeptide(L)'
;MRLDKFFAGYFSSQEYTCDFTSGHGSIKGAVNLMSTEKGTVVVKGVLDAGDNKEGMHGFHVHAEGKISPDCTAAGGHFKSDPSQIHGYPNFVLPDRHTGDLGNVAVNNAKINVALEDTRISLDPTRDDFIGDKAIVIHALHDDGNPTRDPASTGAAGARVGCCLIKPVSYKCDFRAGHGIVRGVIDINQDGEGVSFTGDISSEDKSFTDGAHGFHVHAIGNVFPDCSAAGGHFKGSLDQIHGFPYFSTPDRHTGDLGNITVTGGASRVDIMDSMVSLIKGSDNDITNKSIVIHALPDDGNPNREESSTGAAGARLGCCLIESSTAN
;
A
#
# COMPACT_ATOMS: atom_id res chain seq x y z
N MET A 1 -0.68 5.42 -30.60
CA MET A 1 -1.27 4.40 -29.70
C MET A 1 -0.72 4.66 -28.31
N ARG A 2 -1.50 5.29 -27.42
CA ARG A 2 -1.17 5.45 -26.00
C ARG A 2 -1.80 4.26 -25.28
N LEU A 3 -0.96 3.35 -24.79
CA LEU A 3 -1.30 2.48 -23.68
C LEU A 3 -1.39 3.35 -22.41
N ASP A 4 -2.20 2.91 -21.46
CA ASP A 4 -2.29 3.41 -20.08
C ASP A 4 -3.23 4.60 -19.83
N LYS A 5 -4.53 4.34 -19.95
CA LYS A 5 -5.60 5.00 -19.18
C LYS A 5 -6.48 3.91 -18.56
N PHE A 6 -6.09 3.34 -17.42
CA PHE A 6 -6.84 2.27 -16.77
C PHE A 6 -6.75 2.31 -15.23
N PHE A 7 -6.89 3.49 -14.60
CA PHE A 7 -7.01 3.59 -13.14
C PHE A 7 -8.00 4.66 -12.63
N ALA A 8 -8.93 5.14 -13.46
CA ALA A 8 -10.05 5.94 -12.97
C ALA A 8 -11.16 5.00 -12.46
N GLY A 9 -11.36 4.89 -11.15
CA GLY A 9 -12.44 4.06 -10.60
C GLY A 9 -12.19 3.36 -9.25
N TYR A 10 -11.25 3.79 -8.39
CA TYR A 10 -10.97 3.12 -7.09
C TYR A 10 -11.27 4.04 -5.90
N PHE A 11 -11.98 3.52 -4.89
CA PHE A 11 -12.49 4.28 -3.74
C PHE A 11 -12.12 3.64 -2.40
N SER A 12 -11.12 2.75 -2.41
CA SER A 12 -10.39 2.42 -1.19
C SER A 12 -9.20 3.36 -1.08
N SER A 13 -9.15 4.15 -0.02
CA SER A 13 -7.97 4.92 0.34
C SER A 13 -6.77 4.00 0.59
N GLN A 14 -6.98 2.91 1.32
CA GLN A 14 -5.91 2.01 1.76
C GLN A 14 -5.76 0.79 0.85
N GLU A 15 -4.63 0.66 0.15
CA GLU A 15 -4.25 -0.57 -0.53
C GLU A 15 -3.90 -1.67 0.48
N TYR A 16 -4.23 -2.93 0.18
CA TYR A 16 -3.84 -4.09 0.97
C TYR A 16 -2.99 -5.05 0.13
N THR A 17 -2.15 -5.82 0.80
CA THR A 17 -1.33 -6.86 0.18
C THR A 17 -1.34 -8.12 1.03
N CYS A 18 -1.07 -9.25 0.38
CA CYS A 18 -0.88 -10.54 1.03
C CYS A 18 0.34 -11.21 0.39
N ASP A 19 1.46 -11.21 1.12
CA ASP A 19 2.74 -11.73 0.67
C ASP A 19 2.97 -13.17 1.15
N PHE A 20 2.91 -14.12 0.22
CA PHE A 20 3.20 -15.54 0.47
C PHE A 20 4.70 -15.80 0.69
N THR A 21 5.57 -14.85 0.34
CA THR A 21 7.02 -14.96 0.59
C THR A 21 7.32 -14.93 2.07
N SER A 22 6.77 -13.95 2.79
CA SER A 22 6.81 -13.83 4.25
C SER A 22 5.81 -14.74 4.98
N GLY A 23 4.93 -15.41 4.24
CA GLY A 23 3.98 -16.39 4.75
C GLY A 23 4.54 -17.82 4.91
N HIS A 24 3.64 -18.79 5.04
CA HIS A 24 3.97 -20.21 5.14
C HIS A 24 3.60 -20.99 3.87
N GLY A 25 4.28 -22.12 3.64
CA GLY A 25 4.07 -22.98 2.48
C GLY A 25 5.07 -22.72 1.35
N SER A 26 4.85 -23.41 0.22
CA SER A 26 5.73 -23.39 -0.95
C SER A 26 5.42 -22.27 -1.94
N ILE A 27 4.22 -21.68 -1.87
CA ILE A 27 3.85 -20.53 -2.70
C ILE A 27 4.69 -19.31 -2.30
N LYS A 28 5.17 -18.53 -3.28
CA LYS A 28 5.93 -17.29 -3.09
C LYS A 28 5.44 -16.16 -3.98
N GLY A 29 5.75 -14.91 -3.62
CA GLY A 29 5.21 -13.72 -4.25
C GLY A 29 4.03 -13.14 -3.48
N ALA A 30 3.41 -12.08 -4.00
CA ALA A 30 2.34 -11.36 -3.33
C ALA A 30 1.14 -11.11 -4.25
N VAL A 31 -0.04 -11.00 -3.64
CA VAL A 31 -1.24 -10.44 -4.28
C VAL A 31 -1.58 -9.10 -3.65
N ASN A 32 -2.06 -8.17 -4.46
CA ASN A 32 -2.57 -6.88 -4.03
C ASN A 32 -4.09 -6.88 -4.09
N LEU A 33 -4.71 -6.25 -3.10
CA LEU A 33 -6.15 -6.12 -2.97
C LEU A 33 -6.50 -4.63 -2.96
N MET A 34 -7.45 -4.25 -3.82
CA MET A 34 -7.91 -2.86 -3.97
C MET A 34 -9.42 -2.84 -4.14
N SER A 35 -10.10 -1.85 -3.56
CA SER A 35 -11.55 -1.69 -3.72
C SER A 35 -11.88 -0.64 -4.79
N THR A 36 -12.74 -0.99 -5.74
CA THR A 36 -13.25 -0.05 -6.75
C THR A 36 -14.22 0.96 -6.15
N GLU A 37 -14.58 2.00 -6.91
CA GLU A 37 -15.65 2.97 -6.60
C GLU A 37 -17.01 2.34 -6.33
N LYS A 38 -17.24 1.13 -6.86
CA LYS A 38 -18.48 0.39 -6.62
C LYS A 38 -18.38 -0.55 -5.42
N GLY A 39 -17.27 -0.50 -4.67
CA GLY A 39 -16.99 -1.37 -3.53
C GLY A 39 -16.65 -2.82 -3.93
N THR A 40 -16.33 -3.08 -5.20
CA THR A 40 -15.84 -4.40 -5.63
C THR A 40 -14.38 -4.54 -5.27
N VAL A 41 -14.00 -5.61 -4.58
CA VAL A 41 -12.59 -5.89 -4.27
C VAL A 41 -11.96 -6.64 -5.44
N VAL A 42 -10.87 -6.09 -5.94
CA VAL A 42 -10.04 -6.66 -7.00
C VAL A 42 -8.80 -7.27 -6.35
N VAL A 43 -8.52 -8.54 -6.62
CA VAL A 43 -7.31 -9.24 -6.14
C VAL A 43 -6.44 -9.59 -7.34
N LYS A 44 -5.21 -9.08 -7.38
CA LYS A 44 -4.28 -9.26 -8.50
C LYS A 44 -2.87 -9.57 -8.03
N GLY A 45 -2.19 -10.50 -8.70
CA GLY A 45 -0.78 -10.80 -8.44
C GLY A 45 -0.27 -11.97 -9.27
N VAL A 46 1.04 -12.13 -9.32
CA VAL A 46 1.70 -13.29 -9.93
C VAL A 46 2.51 -13.98 -8.85
N LEU A 47 2.16 -15.24 -8.59
CA LEU A 47 2.81 -16.05 -7.57
C LEU A 47 3.66 -17.14 -8.22
N ASP A 48 4.74 -17.50 -7.55
CA ASP A 48 5.47 -18.73 -7.80
C ASP A 48 4.76 -19.89 -7.11
N ALA A 49 4.45 -20.94 -7.86
CA ALA A 49 3.75 -22.10 -7.35
C ALA A 49 4.71 -23.11 -6.67
N GLY A 50 6.03 -22.93 -6.77
CA GLY A 50 7.00 -23.94 -6.34
C GLY A 50 6.73 -25.29 -7.01
N ASP A 51 6.75 -26.36 -6.23
CA ASP A 51 6.52 -27.74 -6.71
C ASP A 51 5.04 -28.14 -6.75
N ASN A 52 4.10 -27.20 -6.65
CA ASN A 52 2.68 -27.50 -6.73
C ASN A 52 2.30 -27.98 -8.15
N LYS A 53 1.38 -28.95 -8.21
CA LYS A 53 0.94 -29.57 -9.47
C LYS A 53 0.24 -28.54 -10.36
N GLU A 54 0.34 -28.73 -11.67
CA GLU A 54 -0.52 -27.98 -12.60
C GLU A 54 -1.99 -28.33 -12.39
N GLY A 55 -2.85 -27.34 -12.59
CA GLY A 55 -4.29 -27.47 -12.39
C GLY A 55 -4.86 -26.38 -11.51
N MET A 56 -6.08 -26.62 -11.04
CA MET A 56 -6.82 -25.66 -10.21
C MET A 56 -6.59 -25.92 -8.73
N HIS A 57 -6.46 -24.85 -7.97
CA HIS A 57 -6.20 -24.83 -6.55
C HIS A 57 -7.20 -23.92 -5.85
N GLY A 58 -7.85 -24.41 -4.78
CA GLY A 58 -8.76 -23.60 -3.97
C GLY A 58 -8.05 -22.36 -3.41
N PHE A 59 -8.72 -21.21 -3.43
CA PHE A 59 -8.19 -19.90 -3.07
C PHE A 59 -9.21 -19.17 -2.21
N HIS A 60 -8.93 -19.00 -0.91
CA HIS A 60 -9.92 -18.52 0.06
C HIS A 60 -9.34 -17.51 1.03
N VAL A 61 -10.20 -16.60 1.49
CA VAL A 61 -9.96 -15.84 2.72
C VAL A 61 -10.41 -16.68 3.91
N HIS A 62 -9.54 -16.80 4.89
CA HIS A 62 -9.75 -17.56 6.12
C HIS A 62 -10.06 -16.63 7.29
N ALA A 63 -10.77 -17.14 8.29
CA ALA A 63 -11.37 -16.32 9.36
C ALA A 63 -10.34 -15.67 10.29
N GLU A 64 -9.21 -16.34 10.53
CA GLU A 64 -8.21 -15.87 11.49
C GLU A 64 -7.11 -15.07 10.79
N GLY A 65 -6.75 -13.91 11.35
CA GLY A 65 -5.56 -13.13 11.00
C GLY A 65 -4.26 -13.75 11.53
N LYS A 66 -4.10 -15.09 11.43
CA LYS A 66 -2.96 -15.83 11.97
C LYS A 66 -2.50 -16.91 10.99
N ILE A 67 -1.19 -17.10 10.87
CA ILE A 67 -0.61 -18.14 10.00
C ILE A 67 0.54 -18.91 10.66
N SER A 68 0.80 -18.70 11.95
CA SER A 68 1.85 -19.40 12.69
C SER A 68 1.28 -20.42 13.68
N PRO A 69 1.88 -21.61 13.82
CA PRO A 69 3.16 -22.04 13.25
C PRO A 69 3.09 -22.45 11.76
N ASP A 70 1.89 -22.60 11.22
CA ASP A 70 1.64 -22.90 9.81
C ASP A 70 0.24 -22.44 9.39
N CYS A 71 -0.11 -22.69 8.12
CA CYS A 71 -1.38 -22.25 7.55
C CYS A 71 -2.63 -22.78 8.24
N THR A 72 -2.56 -23.81 9.10
CA THR A 72 -3.72 -24.27 9.88
C THR A 72 -4.21 -23.21 10.87
N ALA A 73 -3.31 -22.33 11.34
CA ALA A 73 -3.63 -21.24 12.24
C ALA A 73 -4.63 -20.22 11.66
N ALA A 74 -4.82 -20.20 10.33
CA ALA A 74 -5.80 -19.35 9.66
C ALA A 74 -7.26 -19.76 9.96
N GLY A 75 -7.49 -20.92 10.57
CA GLY A 75 -8.86 -21.39 10.88
C GLY A 75 -9.64 -21.82 9.63
N GLY A 76 -10.97 -21.77 9.68
CA GLY A 76 -11.85 -22.08 8.54
C GLY A 76 -11.97 -20.92 7.55
N HIS A 77 -12.76 -21.08 6.48
CA HIS A 77 -13.06 -19.99 5.56
C HIS A 77 -13.80 -18.87 6.29
N PHE A 78 -13.55 -17.63 5.90
CA PHE A 78 -14.19 -16.48 6.53
C PHE A 78 -15.68 -16.44 6.24
N LYS A 79 -16.49 -16.37 7.30
CA LYS A 79 -17.93 -16.18 7.24
C LYS A 79 -18.30 -14.87 7.91
N SER A 80 -19.03 -13.99 7.23
CA SER A 80 -19.63 -12.82 7.89
C SER A 80 -20.95 -13.14 8.58
N ASP A 81 -21.57 -14.28 8.25
CA ASP A 81 -22.78 -14.79 8.89
C ASP A 81 -22.67 -16.32 9.14
N PRO A 82 -23.05 -16.83 10.33
CA PRO A 82 -22.96 -18.26 10.65
C PRO A 82 -23.79 -19.19 9.76
N SER A 83 -24.84 -18.69 9.09
CA SER A 83 -25.69 -19.46 8.18
C SER A 83 -24.99 -19.81 6.85
N GLN A 84 -23.84 -19.20 6.59
CA GLN A 84 -23.09 -19.42 5.35
C GLN A 84 -22.51 -20.83 5.27
N ILE A 85 -22.72 -21.46 4.11
CA ILE A 85 -22.11 -22.73 3.72
C ILE A 85 -21.09 -22.50 2.61
N HIS A 86 -20.16 -23.44 2.41
CA HIS A 86 -19.19 -23.35 1.31
C HIS A 86 -19.87 -23.30 -0.05
N GLY A 87 -19.32 -22.52 -1.00
CA GLY A 87 -19.82 -22.44 -2.37
C GLY A 87 -18.87 -21.74 -3.34
N TYR A 88 -19.27 -21.66 -4.61
CA TYR A 88 -18.49 -20.94 -5.64
C TYR A 88 -18.67 -19.41 -5.53
N PRO A 89 -17.71 -18.61 -6.03
CA PRO A 89 -17.76 -17.15 -5.95
C PRO A 89 -19.00 -16.52 -6.61
N ASN A 90 -19.56 -17.16 -7.63
CA ASN A 90 -20.76 -16.66 -8.31
C ASN A 90 -22.07 -16.92 -7.54
N PHE A 91 -22.03 -17.65 -6.42
CA PHE A 91 -23.20 -17.83 -5.56
C PHE A 91 -23.43 -16.59 -4.69
N VAL A 92 -24.67 -16.40 -4.25
CA VAL A 92 -25.04 -15.31 -3.33
C VAL A 92 -24.99 -15.80 -1.89
N LEU A 93 -24.76 -14.91 -0.92
CA LEU A 93 -24.89 -15.28 0.49
C LEU A 93 -26.33 -15.71 0.80
N PRO A 94 -26.57 -16.75 1.63
CA PRO A 94 -25.60 -17.53 2.40
C PRO A 94 -25.07 -18.81 1.69
N ASP A 95 -25.29 -18.97 0.39
CA ASP A 95 -24.88 -20.17 -0.38
C ASP A 95 -23.39 -20.18 -0.77
N ARG A 96 -22.59 -19.32 -0.14
CA ARG A 96 -21.12 -19.35 -0.12
C ARG A 96 -20.66 -18.72 1.20
N HIS A 97 -19.45 -19.03 1.65
CA HIS A 97 -18.80 -18.21 2.65
C HIS A 97 -18.41 -16.87 2.03
N THR A 98 -18.35 -15.83 2.87
CA THR A 98 -17.84 -14.52 2.47
C THR A 98 -16.46 -14.62 1.83
N GLY A 99 -15.56 -15.43 2.42
CA GLY A 99 -14.20 -15.65 1.95
C GLY A 99 -13.99 -16.65 0.81
N ASP A 100 -15.05 -17.24 0.25
CA ASP A 100 -14.92 -18.21 -0.84
C ASP A 100 -14.62 -17.50 -2.17
N LEU A 101 -13.33 -17.39 -2.54
CA LEU A 101 -12.87 -16.75 -3.78
C LEU A 101 -12.64 -17.75 -4.94
N GLY A 102 -12.93 -19.03 -4.71
CA GLY A 102 -12.98 -20.06 -5.74
C GLY A 102 -11.63 -20.71 -5.99
N ASN A 103 -11.18 -20.67 -7.24
CA ASN A 103 -10.00 -21.42 -7.68
C ASN A 103 -9.02 -20.52 -8.46
N VAL A 104 -7.73 -20.78 -8.28
CA VAL A 104 -6.64 -20.21 -9.10
C VAL A 104 -5.91 -21.32 -9.84
N ALA A 105 -5.39 -21.01 -11.03
CA ALA A 105 -4.72 -21.99 -11.88
C ALA A 105 -3.20 -21.93 -11.74
N VAL A 106 -2.56 -23.06 -11.45
CA VAL A 106 -1.12 -23.26 -11.61
C VAL A 106 -0.83 -23.69 -13.05
N ASN A 107 -0.03 -22.91 -13.76
CA ASN A 107 0.46 -23.23 -15.10
C ASN A 107 1.95 -22.87 -15.19
N ASN A 108 2.81 -23.80 -15.64
CA ASN A 108 4.25 -23.57 -15.73
C ASN A 108 4.86 -23.01 -14.41
N ALA A 109 4.50 -23.62 -13.28
CA ALA A 109 4.92 -23.21 -11.92
C ALA A 109 4.56 -21.75 -11.54
N LYS A 110 3.58 -21.13 -12.21
CA LYS A 110 3.07 -19.79 -11.88
C LYS A 110 1.57 -19.80 -11.63
N ILE A 111 1.13 -18.91 -10.75
CA ILE A 111 -0.28 -18.61 -10.50
C ILE A 111 -0.51 -17.15 -10.87
N ASN A 112 -1.33 -16.90 -11.88
CA ASN A 112 -1.79 -15.56 -12.22
C ASN A 112 -3.13 -15.32 -11.53
N VAL A 113 -3.11 -14.59 -10.41
CA VAL A 113 -4.33 -14.22 -9.69
C VAL A 113 -4.86 -12.92 -10.31
N ALA A 114 -6.10 -12.97 -10.78
CA ALA A 114 -6.85 -11.82 -11.27
C ALA A 114 -8.33 -12.11 -11.11
N LEU A 115 -8.89 -11.73 -9.97
CA LEU A 115 -10.31 -11.93 -9.66
C LEU A 115 -10.93 -10.68 -9.06
N GLU A 116 -12.26 -10.63 -9.11
CA GLU A 116 -13.08 -9.57 -8.55
C GLU A 116 -14.19 -10.20 -7.70
N ASP A 117 -14.47 -9.61 -6.56
CA ASP A 117 -15.51 -10.10 -5.66
C ASP A 117 -16.28 -8.93 -5.02
N THR A 118 -17.58 -9.11 -4.88
CA THR A 118 -18.53 -8.08 -4.36
C THR A 118 -19.08 -8.41 -2.97
N ARG A 119 -18.62 -9.52 -2.39
CA ARG A 119 -19.06 -10.05 -1.09
C ARG A 119 -18.02 -9.83 0.01
N ILE A 120 -16.77 -9.53 -0.35
CA ILE A 120 -15.71 -9.10 0.57
C ILE A 120 -15.53 -7.58 0.54
N SER A 121 -14.96 -7.03 1.60
CA SER A 121 -14.70 -5.60 1.75
C SER A 121 -13.29 -5.33 2.28
N LEU A 122 -12.71 -4.18 1.89
CA LEU A 122 -11.50 -3.60 2.48
C LEU A 122 -11.80 -2.38 3.37
N ASP A 123 -13.08 -2.07 3.58
CA ASP A 123 -13.54 -1.08 4.54
C ASP A 123 -13.64 -1.72 5.95
N PRO A 124 -12.82 -1.27 6.92
CA PRO A 124 -12.78 -1.84 8.28
C PRO A 124 -14.06 -1.65 9.08
N THR A 125 -15.02 -0.84 8.60
CA THR A 125 -16.31 -0.63 9.27
C THR A 125 -17.36 -1.67 8.89
N ARG A 126 -17.08 -2.55 7.91
CA ARG A 126 -18.05 -3.54 7.41
C ARG A 126 -17.82 -4.93 7.99
N ASP A 127 -18.91 -5.67 8.19
CA ASP A 127 -18.88 -7.05 8.70
C ASP A 127 -18.20 -8.05 7.75
N ASP A 128 -18.06 -7.70 6.47
CA ASP A 128 -17.36 -8.47 5.44
C ASP A 128 -15.93 -7.97 5.19
N PHE A 129 -15.37 -7.15 6.10
CA PHE A 129 -13.99 -6.70 6.05
C PHE A 129 -12.99 -7.86 6.11
N ILE A 130 -12.06 -7.92 5.15
CA ILE A 130 -11.03 -8.97 5.07
C ILE A 130 -9.60 -8.45 5.34
N GLY A 131 -9.41 -7.16 5.57
CA GLY A 131 -8.08 -6.54 5.64
C GLY A 131 -7.22 -6.97 6.83
N ASP A 132 -7.79 -7.71 7.79
CA ASP A 132 -7.13 -8.28 8.96
C ASP A 132 -7.04 -9.83 8.94
N LYS A 133 -7.33 -10.44 7.80
CA LYS A 133 -7.48 -11.90 7.65
C LYS A 133 -6.31 -12.54 6.92
N ALA A 134 -6.38 -13.85 6.72
CA ALA A 134 -5.40 -14.59 5.93
C ALA A 134 -5.98 -15.04 4.59
N ILE A 135 -5.15 -15.11 3.55
CA ILE A 135 -5.45 -15.85 2.32
C ILE A 135 -4.75 -17.21 2.41
N VAL A 136 -5.45 -18.26 1.98
CA VAL A 136 -4.92 -19.62 1.88
C VAL A 136 -5.12 -20.16 0.47
N ILE A 137 -4.07 -20.78 -0.07
CA ILE A 137 -4.12 -21.59 -1.30
C ILE A 137 -4.06 -23.06 -0.90
N HIS A 138 -4.97 -23.86 -1.44
CA HIS A 138 -5.10 -25.28 -1.19
C HIS A 138 -4.44 -26.14 -2.28
N ALA A 139 -4.22 -27.42 -2.00
CA ALA A 139 -3.50 -28.34 -2.87
C ALA A 139 -4.32 -28.85 -4.06
N LEU A 140 -5.65 -28.86 -3.94
CA LEU A 140 -6.59 -29.44 -4.89
C LEU A 140 -7.63 -28.40 -5.34
N HIS A 141 -8.32 -28.74 -6.42
CA HIS A 141 -9.47 -28.00 -6.94
C HIS A 141 -10.60 -27.98 -5.91
N ASP A 142 -11.13 -26.80 -5.65
CA ASP A 142 -12.32 -26.58 -4.85
C ASP A 142 -13.58 -27.01 -5.62
N ASP A 143 -14.39 -27.88 -5.02
CA ASP A 143 -15.57 -28.47 -5.64
C ASP A 143 -16.87 -27.65 -5.50
N GLY A 144 -16.85 -26.55 -4.74
CA GLY A 144 -17.99 -25.66 -4.51
C GLY A 144 -19.15 -26.30 -3.74
N ASN A 145 -18.88 -27.35 -2.95
CA ASN A 145 -19.86 -28.02 -2.06
C ASN A 145 -21.10 -28.56 -2.80
N PRO A 146 -20.95 -29.52 -3.72
CA PRO A 146 -22.05 -30.02 -4.54
C PRO A 146 -23.14 -30.72 -3.74
N THR A 147 -22.82 -31.22 -2.54
CA THR A 147 -23.76 -31.90 -1.64
C THR A 147 -24.53 -30.93 -0.73
N ARG A 148 -24.18 -29.63 -0.74
CA ARG A 148 -24.68 -28.60 0.17
C ARG A 148 -24.52 -28.97 1.65
N ASP A 149 -23.44 -29.67 1.99
CA ASP A 149 -23.10 -29.99 3.38
C ASP A 149 -22.59 -28.71 4.10
N PRO A 150 -23.23 -28.27 5.19
CA PRO A 150 -22.77 -27.10 5.95
C PRO A 150 -21.37 -27.25 6.57
N ALA A 151 -20.87 -28.48 6.72
CA ALA A 151 -19.53 -28.76 7.22
C ALA A 151 -18.46 -28.80 6.11
N SER A 152 -18.85 -28.74 4.83
CA SER A 152 -17.90 -28.74 3.73
C SER A 152 -17.07 -27.45 3.68
N THR A 153 -15.84 -27.60 3.20
CA THR A 153 -14.88 -26.51 2.90
C THR A 153 -14.30 -26.68 1.49
N GLY A 154 -15.06 -27.29 0.59
CA GLY A 154 -14.72 -27.39 -0.83
C GLY A 154 -13.80 -28.54 -1.23
N ALA A 155 -13.51 -29.47 -0.31
CA ALA A 155 -12.65 -30.65 -0.55
C ALA A 155 -11.26 -30.33 -1.17
N ALA A 156 -10.77 -29.09 -1.02
CA ALA A 156 -9.55 -28.60 -1.67
C ALA A 156 -8.24 -29.18 -1.07
N GLY A 157 -8.32 -30.00 -0.02
CA GLY A 157 -7.17 -30.70 0.55
C GLY A 157 -6.22 -29.80 1.37
N ALA A 158 -4.94 -30.17 1.40
CA ALA A 158 -3.92 -29.51 2.23
C ALA A 158 -3.70 -28.04 1.86
N ARG A 159 -3.24 -27.22 2.81
CA ARG A 159 -2.90 -25.80 2.61
C ARG A 159 -1.46 -25.70 2.11
N VAL A 160 -1.25 -25.23 0.90
CA VAL A 160 0.08 -25.19 0.24
C VAL A 160 0.73 -23.81 0.27
N GLY A 161 -0.05 -22.77 0.58
CA GLY A 161 0.44 -21.42 0.81
C GLY A 161 -0.54 -20.62 1.64
N CYS A 162 -0.04 -19.73 2.49
CA CYS A 162 -0.87 -18.74 3.16
C CYS A 162 -0.08 -17.47 3.48
N CYS A 163 -0.80 -16.35 3.53
CA CYS A 163 -0.28 -15.05 3.90
C CYS A 163 -1.32 -14.28 4.70
N LEU A 164 -0.87 -13.27 5.44
CA LEU A 164 -1.76 -12.31 6.09
C LEU A 164 -2.05 -11.17 5.13
N ILE A 165 -3.33 -10.82 4.99
CA ILE A 165 -3.77 -9.58 4.37
C ILE A 165 -3.42 -8.47 5.36
N LYS A 166 -2.70 -7.46 4.87
CA LYS A 166 -2.29 -6.30 5.66
C LYS A 166 -2.35 -5.05 4.79
N PRO A 167 -2.60 -3.87 5.37
CA PRO A 167 -2.47 -2.62 4.65
C PRO A 167 -1.02 -2.47 4.12
N VAL A 168 -0.89 -1.98 2.90
CA VAL A 168 0.42 -1.55 2.38
C VAL A 168 0.84 -0.32 3.16
N SER A 169 1.95 -0.44 3.89
CA SER A 169 2.59 0.70 4.56
C SER A 169 3.72 1.22 3.68
N TYR A 170 4.02 2.52 3.75
CA TYR A 170 5.17 3.11 3.10
C TYR A 170 6.08 3.74 4.14
N LYS A 171 7.36 3.86 3.80
CA LYS A 171 8.34 4.56 4.64
C LYS A 171 9.35 5.29 3.79
N CYS A 172 10.05 6.22 4.44
CA CYS A 172 11.21 6.92 3.90
C CYS A 172 12.34 6.85 4.94
N ASP A 173 13.34 6.00 4.67
CA ASP A 173 14.49 5.81 5.57
C ASP A 173 15.66 6.71 5.14
N PHE A 174 15.89 7.81 5.85
CA PHE A 174 16.98 8.74 5.58
C PHE A 174 18.37 8.10 5.77
N ARG A 175 18.49 6.97 6.46
CA ARG A 175 19.76 6.22 6.59
C ARG A 175 20.10 5.43 5.33
N ALA A 176 19.09 5.04 4.56
CA ALA A 176 19.24 4.35 3.27
C ALA A 176 19.35 5.33 2.09
N GLY A 177 19.08 6.62 2.32
CA GLY A 177 19.21 7.69 1.33
C GLY A 177 20.55 8.41 1.41
N HIS A 178 20.52 9.73 1.19
CA HIS A 178 21.72 10.58 1.15
C HIS A 178 21.56 11.83 2.03
N GLY A 179 22.70 12.42 2.39
CA GLY A 179 22.77 13.62 3.22
C GLY A 179 23.06 13.33 4.69
N ILE A 180 22.88 14.35 5.51
CA ILE A 180 23.26 14.36 6.93
C ILE A 180 22.12 13.90 7.85
N VAL A 181 20.87 14.03 7.40
CA VAL A 181 19.70 13.67 8.21
C VAL A 181 19.58 12.16 8.30
N ARG A 182 19.22 11.66 9.48
CA ARG A 182 18.97 10.24 9.79
C ARG A 182 17.60 10.09 10.42
N GLY A 183 17.03 8.89 10.32
CA GLY A 183 15.72 8.56 10.87
C GLY A 183 14.81 7.91 9.83
N VAL A 184 13.58 7.60 10.23
CA VAL A 184 12.58 6.99 9.36
C VAL A 184 11.29 7.76 9.51
N ILE A 185 10.65 8.05 8.37
CA ILE A 185 9.28 8.55 8.31
C ILE A 185 8.40 7.42 7.84
N ASP A 186 7.44 7.02 8.66
CA ASP A 186 6.33 6.15 8.28
C ASP A 186 5.27 6.99 7.56
N ILE A 187 4.78 6.46 6.44
CA ILE A 187 3.87 7.14 5.53
C ILE A 187 2.67 6.24 5.31
N ASN A 188 1.49 6.69 5.75
CA ASN A 188 0.27 5.89 5.72
C ASN A 188 -0.87 6.67 5.07
N GLN A 189 -1.72 5.96 4.32
CA GLN A 189 -2.94 6.57 3.82
C GLN A 189 -4.00 6.53 4.91
N ASP A 190 -4.48 7.69 5.32
CA ASP A 190 -5.51 7.86 6.34
C ASP A 190 -6.75 8.53 5.73
N GLY A 191 -7.66 7.71 5.22
CA GLY A 191 -8.81 8.20 4.46
C GLY A 191 -8.36 8.95 3.20
N GLU A 192 -8.87 10.17 2.98
CA GLU A 192 -8.49 10.98 1.80
C GLU A 192 -7.10 11.63 1.91
N GLY A 193 -6.45 11.60 3.09
CA GLY A 193 -5.13 12.18 3.30
C GLY A 193 -4.03 11.16 3.52
N VAL A 194 -2.79 11.64 3.59
CA VAL A 194 -1.60 10.86 3.90
C VAL A 194 -0.93 11.45 5.13
N SER A 195 -0.67 10.60 6.13
CA SER A 195 0.12 10.95 7.29
C SER A 195 1.60 10.65 7.05
N PHE A 196 2.46 11.52 7.58
CA PHE A 196 3.90 11.38 7.64
C PHE A 196 4.30 11.51 9.10
N THR A 197 4.77 10.42 9.70
CA THR A 197 5.10 10.38 11.12
C THR A 197 6.46 9.75 11.34
N GLY A 198 7.28 10.34 12.20
CA GLY A 198 8.57 9.76 12.53
C GLY A 198 9.55 10.71 13.18
N ASP A 199 10.63 10.15 13.71
CA ASP A 199 11.68 10.90 14.37
C ASP A 199 12.91 10.96 13.46
N ILE A 200 13.42 12.18 13.25
CA ILE A 200 14.63 12.44 12.48
C ILE A 200 15.61 13.29 13.26
N SER A 201 16.90 13.10 12.99
CA SER A 201 17.97 13.86 13.63
C SER A 201 19.22 13.96 12.78
N SER A 202 20.11 14.88 13.14
CA SER A 202 21.45 14.99 12.61
C SER A 202 22.39 15.53 13.69
N GLU A 203 23.63 15.04 13.71
CA GLU A 203 24.70 15.61 14.55
C GLU A 203 25.42 16.79 13.86
N ASP A 204 25.13 17.02 12.57
CA ASP A 204 25.69 18.12 11.81
C ASP A 204 25.03 19.45 12.19
N LYS A 205 25.85 20.48 12.39
CA LYS A 205 25.43 21.82 12.79
C LYS A 205 24.60 22.55 11.73
N SER A 206 24.52 22.05 10.50
CA SER A 206 23.64 22.63 9.48
C SER A 206 22.17 22.25 9.67
N PHE A 207 21.83 21.26 10.50
CA PHE A 207 20.44 20.96 10.88
C PHE A 207 20.07 21.76 12.14
N THR A 208 19.98 23.08 11.94
CA THR A 208 19.84 24.08 13.00
C THR A 208 18.46 24.10 13.64
N ASP A 209 18.35 24.71 14.82
CA ASP A 209 17.05 24.98 15.42
C ASP A 209 16.21 25.92 14.53
N GLY A 210 14.94 25.58 14.31
CA GLY A 210 14.03 26.37 13.48
C GLY A 210 13.28 25.55 12.44
N ALA A 211 12.71 26.25 11.46
CA ALA A 211 11.93 25.65 10.39
C ALA A 211 12.82 25.18 9.22
N HIS A 212 12.50 24.01 8.67
CA HIS A 212 13.17 23.43 7.51
C HIS A 212 12.14 22.94 6.50
N GLY A 213 12.31 23.29 5.22
CA GLY A 213 11.44 22.81 4.15
C GLY A 213 11.44 21.27 4.06
N PHE A 214 10.24 20.70 3.91
CA PHE A 214 9.99 19.26 3.82
C PHE A 214 9.09 19.00 2.61
N HIS A 215 9.61 18.31 1.59
CA HIS A 215 8.91 18.19 0.30
C HIS A 215 9.01 16.79 -0.30
N VAL A 216 7.96 16.40 -1.01
CA VAL A 216 8.03 15.28 -1.95
C VAL A 216 8.58 15.80 -3.27
N HIS A 217 9.66 15.20 -3.73
CA HIS A 217 10.30 15.48 -5.01
C HIS A 217 9.86 14.49 -6.09
N ALA A 218 9.84 14.93 -7.34
CA ALA A 218 9.19 14.22 -8.44
C ALA A 218 9.83 12.89 -8.83
N ILE A 219 11.12 12.69 -8.53
CA ILE A 219 11.91 11.54 -8.99
C ILE A 219 12.36 10.71 -7.79
N GLY A 220 12.03 9.42 -7.78
CA GLY A 220 12.59 8.43 -6.84
C GLY A 220 14.05 8.08 -7.13
N ASN A 221 14.93 9.07 -7.14
CA ASN A 221 16.37 8.87 -7.24
C ASN A 221 17.10 9.85 -6.32
N VAL A 222 17.74 9.33 -5.29
CA VAL A 222 18.44 10.12 -4.28
C VAL A 222 19.95 10.15 -4.46
N PHE A 223 20.49 9.39 -5.43
CA PHE A 223 21.93 9.30 -5.68
C PHE A 223 22.42 10.42 -6.61
N PRO A 224 23.64 10.97 -6.43
CA PRO A 224 24.62 10.64 -5.38
C PRO A 224 24.47 11.45 -4.08
N ASP A 225 23.64 12.49 -4.08
CA ASP A 225 23.64 13.53 -3.05
C ASP A 225 22.31 14.32 -3.00
N CYS A 226 21.19 13.62 -3.24
CA CYS A 226 19.85 14.19 -3.38
C CYS A 226 19.63 15.04 -4.64
N SER A 227 20.65 15.37 -5.44
CA SER A 227 20.50 16.21 -6.64
C SER A 227 19.60 15.58 -7.71
N ALA A 228 19.60 14.24 -7.83
CA ALA A 228 18.80 13.52 -8.82
C ALA A 228 17.30 13.43 -8.49
N ALA A 229 16.86 13.89 -7.32
CA ALA A 229 15.45 13.84 -6.91
C ALA A 229 14.53 14.73 -7.78
N GLY A 230 15.11 15.62 -8.61
CA GLY A 230 14.35 16.55 -9.44
C GLY A 230 13.78 17.71 -8.62
N GLY A 231 12.76 18.40 -9.15
CA GLY A 231 12.00 19.43 -8.44
C GLY A 231 10.89 18.85 -7.57
N HIS A 232 10.09 19.71 -6.94
CA HIS A 232 8.93 19.27 -6.15
C HIS A 232 7.93 18.52 -7.04
N PHE A 233 7.24 17.54 -6.48
CA PHE A 233 6.26 16.75 -7.21
C PHE A 233 5.03 17.61 -7.56
N LYS A 234 4.71 17.68 -8.84
CA LYS A 234 3.50 18.32 -9.37
C LYS A 234 2.54 17.28 -9.94
N GLY A 235 1.27 17.35 -9.57
CA GLY A 235 0.20 16.55 -10.19
C GLY A 235 -0.24 17.12 -11.55
N SER A 236 -0.10 18.43 -11.75
CA SER A 236 -0.39 19.11 -13.02
C SER A 236 0.62 20.21 -13.32
N LEU A 237 0.75 20.58 -14.61
CA LEU A 237 1.79 21.51 -15.08
C LEU A 237 1.60 22.96 -14.60
N ASP A 238 0.36 23.35 -14.31
CA ASP A 238 -0.04 24.69 -13.88
C ASP A 238 0.20 24.94 -12.38
N GLN A 239 0.62 23.91 -11.63
CA GLN A 239 0.92 24.06 -10.21
C GLN A 239 2.16 24.93 -9.98
N ILE A 240 2.01 25.93 -9.13
CA ILE A 240 3.10 26.75 -8.59
C ILE A 240 3.40 26.35 -7.16
N HIS A 241 4.58 26.70 -6.65
CA HIS A 241 4.92 26.42 -5.26
C HIS A 241 4.02 27.18 -4.27
N GLY A 242 3.71 26.58 -3.12
CA GLY A 242 2.97 27.21 -2.04
C GLY A 242 2.89 26.37 -0.76
N PHE A 243 2.33 26.93 0.30
CA PHE A 243 2.14 26.22 1.57
C PHE A 243 1.08 25.11 1.48
N PRO A 244 1.13 24.08 2.36
CA PRO A 244 0.21 22.94 2.31
C PRO A 244 -1.26 23.29 2.55
N TYR A 245 -1.57 24.44 3.15
CA TYR A 245 -2.96 24.90 3.35
C TYR A 245 -3.58 25.55 2.11
N PHE A 246 -2.82 25.78 1.03
CA PHE A 246 -3.38 26.15 -0.26
C PHE A 246 -3.94 24.93 -1.00
N SER A 247 -4.82 25.15 -1.97
CA SER A 247 -5.30 24.13 -2.91
C SER A 247 -4.53 24.23 -4.23
N THR A 248 -4.49 23.15 -5.02
CA THR A 248 -4.00 23.26 -6.41
C THR A 248 -4.87 24.23 -7.23
N PRO A 249 -4.28 25.02 -8.15
CA PRO A 249 -2.87 25.01 -8.57
C PRO A 249 -1.91 25.88 -7.74
N ASP A 250 -2.34 26.44 -6.60
CA ASP A 250 -1.55 27.40 -5.78
C ASP A 250 -0.56 26.73 -4.80
N ARG A 251 -0.31 25.43 -4.99
CA ARG A 251 0.78 24.65 -4.38
C ARG A 251 1.16 23.52 -5.33
N HIS A 252 2.39 23.04 -5.26
CA HIS A 252 2.69 21.74 -5.83
C HIS A 252 2.03 20.66 -4.98
N THR A 253 1.66 19.54 -5.60
CA THR A 253 1.11 18.39 -4.88
C THR A 253 2.03 17.94 -3.75
N GLY A 254 3.35 17.91 -3.99
CA GLY A 254 4.36 17.50 -3.02
C GLY A 254 4.84 18.56 -2.01
N ASP A 255 4.23 19.75 -1.97
CA ASP A 255 4.60 20.80 -1.03
C ASP A 255 3.98 20.54 0.36
N LEU A 256 4.77 19.99 1.29
CA LEU A 256 4.32 19.64 2.64
C LEU A 256 4.67 20.71 3.69
N GLY A 257 5.33 21.79 3.29
CA GLY A 257 5.66 22.94 4.13
C GLY A 257 6.94 22.75 4.96
N ASN A 258 6.86 23.06 6.25
CA ASN A 258 8.01 23.11 7.14
C ASN A 258 7.88 22.11 8.29
N ILE A 259 8.98 21.43 8.63
CA ILE A 259 9.17 20.75 9.91
C ILE A 259 9.91 21.68 10.89
N THR A 260 9.77 21.44 12.20
CA THR A 260 10.47 22.21 13.23
C THR A 260 11.55 21.37 13.89
N VAL A 261 12.77 21.87 13.90
CA VAL A 261 13.96 21.25 14.49
C VAL A 261 14.30 21.94 15.80
N THR A 262 14.69 21.15 16.81
CA THR A 262 15.21 21.62 18.09
C THR A 262 16.30 20.68 18.58
N GLY A 263 17.48 21.21 18.89
CA GLY A 263 18.64 20.43 19.30
C GLY A 263 19.13 19.44 18.23
N GLY A 264 18.95 19.75 16.95
CA GLY A 264 19.31 18.85 15.84
C GLY A 264 18.37 17.66 15.64
N ALA A 265 17.16 17.70 16.21
CA ALA A 265 16.14 16.67 16.05
C ALA A 265 14.76 17.27 15.72
N SER A 266 13.92 16.49 15.03
CA SER A 266 12.53 16.84 14.74
C SER A 266 11.64 15.60 14.84
N ARG A 267 10.51 15.75 15.54
CA ARG A 267 9.38 14.83 15.43
C ARG A 267 8.48 15.33 14.30
N VAL A 268 8.47 14.59 13.19
CA VAL A 268 7.57 14.85 12.07
C VAL A 268 6.21 14.23 12.39
N ASP A 269 5.17 15.03 12.24
CA ASP A 269 3.77 14.66 12.37
C ASP A 269 2.96 15.58 11.45
N ILE A 270 2.85 15.17 10.18
CA ILE A 270 2.20 15.95 9.12
C ILE A 270 1.06 15.12 8.55
N MET A 271 -0.08 15.75 8.33
CA MET A 271 -1.21 15.21 7.57
C MET A 271 -1.43 16.09 6.35
N ASP A 272 -1.33 15.51 5.15
CA ASP A 272 -1.58 16.23 3.90
C ASP A 272 -2.75 15.61 3.15
N SER A 273 -3.67 16.45 2.66
CA SER A 273 -4.88 16.02 1.96
C SER A 273 -4.74 15.99 0.43
N MET A 274 -3.56 16.34 -0.11
CA MET A 274 -3.37 16.47 -1.56
C MET A 274 -2.55 15.33 -2.14
N VAL A 275 -1.54 14.83 -1.44
CA VAL A 275 -0.78 13.65 -1.84
C VAL A 275 -1.57 12.36 -1.59
N SER A 276 -1.24 11.28 -2.31
CA SER A 276 -1.86 9.97 -2.14
C SER A 276 -0.83 8.84 -2.26
N LEU A 277 -1.09 7.72 -1.59
CA LEU A 277 -0.36 6.46 -1.75
C LEU A 277 -1.10 5.46 -2.66
N ILE A 278 -2.22 5.88 -3.26
CA ILE A 278 -2.97 5.07 -4.22
C ILE A 278 -2.20 5.05 -5.54
N LYS A 279 -1.74 3.89 -5.97
CA LYS A 279 -0.87 3.79 -7.14
C LYS A 279 -1.59 4.24 -8.41
N GLY A 280 -0.90 5.10 -9.18
CA GLY A 280 -1.36 5.57 -10.48
C GLY A 280 -2.41 6.68 -10.45
N SER A 281 -2.76 7.22 -9.27
CA SER A 281 -3.49 8.49 -9.20
C SER A 281 -2.59 9.67 -9.62
N ASP A 282 -3.19 10.79 -10.02
CA ASP A 282 -2.44 11.99 -10.43
C ASP A 282 -1.61 12.60 -9.28
N ASN A 283 -1.93 12.24 -8.04
CA ASN A 283 -1.27 12.66 -6.81
C ASN A 283 -0.49 11.56 -6.09
N ASP A 284 -0.28 10.40 -6.74
CA ASP A 284 0.50 9.27 -6.23
C ASP A 284 1.95 9.68 -5.93
N ILE A 285 2.39 9.53 -4.68
CA ILE A 285 3.77 9.79 -4.23
C ILE A 285 4.61 8.54 -4.04
N THR A 286 4.08 7.35 -4.34
CA THR A 286 4.85 6.11 -4.25
C THR A 286 6.02 6.12 -5.23
N ASN A 287 7.16 5.55 -4.84
CA ASN A 287 8.41 5.55 -5.61
C ASN A 287 8.95 6.96 -5.95
N LYS A 288 8.52 8.00 -5.23
CA LYS A 288 9.15 9.33 -5.24
C LYS A 288 10.17 9.43 -4.11
N SER A 289 10.66 10.63 -3.83
CA SER A 289 11.59 10.87 -2.73
C SER A 289 11.11 12.00 -1.84
N ILE A 290 11.43 11.94 -0.56
CA ILE A 290 11.32 13.09 0.35
C ILE A 290 12.68 13.79 0.41
N VAL A 291 12.66 15.12 0.46
CA VAL A 291 13.85 15.95 0.68
C VAL A 291 13.59 16.91 1.84
N ILE A 292 14.60 17.02 2.71
CA ILE A 292 14.66 18.02 3.79
C ILE A 292 15.67 19.08 3.41
N HIS A 293 15.26 20.33 3.55
CA HIS A 293 16.02 21.49 3.13
C HIS A 293 16.68 22.23 4.31
N ALA A 294 17.64 23.10 3.99
CA ALA A 294 18.46 23.80 4.98
C ALA A 294 17.79 25.03 5.60
N LEU A 295 16.86 25.65 4.89
CA LEU A 295 16.17 26.87 5.29
C LEU A 295 14.64 26.63 5.35
N PRO A 296 13.90 27.54 6.01
CA PRO A 296 12.45 27.54 5.96
C PRO A 296 11.95 27.71 4.53
N ASP A 297 10.91 26.97 4.19
CA ASP A 297 10.05 27.22 3.04
C ASP A 297 9.25 28.52 3.24
N ASP A 298 9.35 29.43 2.28
CA ASP A 298 8.70 30.75 2.27
C ASP A 298 7.27 30.76 1.71
N GLY A 299 6.80 29.66 1.10
CA GLY A 299 5.48 29.48 0.54
C GLY A 299 5.19 30.33 -0.69
N ASN A 300 6.23 30.77 -1.43
CA ASN A 300 6.12 31.54 -2.67
C ASN A 300 5.35 32.87 -2.51
N PRO A 301 5.83 33.81 -1.68
CA PRO A 301 5.09 35.04 -1.35
C PRO A 301 4.79 35.92 -2.56
N ASN A 302 5.61 35.84 -3.62
CA ASN A 302 5.45 36.61 -4.85
C ASN A 302 4.67 35.88 -5.95
N ARG A 303 4.21 34.64 -5.69
CA ARG A 303 3.52 33.76 -6.66
C ARG A 303 4.28 33.57 -7.97
N GLU A 304 5.59 33.36 -7.89
CA GLU A 304 6.44 33.11 -9.05
C GLU A 304 6.30 31.63 -9.49
N GLU A 305 6.10 31.39 -10.79
CA GLU A 305 5.94 30.03 -11.34
C GLU A 305 7.20 29.16 -11.17
N SER A 306 8.38 29.78 -11.13
CA SER A 306 9.66 29.12 -10.96
C SER A 306 10.08 28.91 -9.51
N SER A 307 9.31 29.41 -8.54
CA SER A 307 9.66 29.30 -7.13
C SER A 307 9.64 27.84 -6.66
N THR A 308 10.53 27.53 -5.71
CA THR A 308 10.58 26.26 -4.96
C THR A 308 10.70 26.52 -3.46
N GLY A 309 10.23 27.68 -2.99
CA GLY A 309 10.12 27.99 -1.56
C GLY A 309 11.37 28.58 -0.91
N ALA A 310 12.39 28.92 -1.70
CA ALA A 310 13.67 29.46 -1.21
C ALA A 310 14.34 28.64 -0.07
N ALA A 311 14.02 27.35 0.06
CA ALA A 311 14.43 26.51 1.19
C ALA A 311 15.94 26.13 1.20
N GLY A 312 16.71 26.56 0.20
CA GLY A 312 18.17 26.39 0.17
C GLY A 312 18.61 24.95 -0.08
N ALA A 313 19.79 24.58 0.45
CA ALA A 313 20.44 23.30 0.19
C ALA A 313 19.62 22.10 0.68
N ARG A 314 19.79 20.94 0.03
CA ARG A 314 19.17 19.66 0.42
C ARG A 314 20.04 19.02 1.51
N LEU A 315 19.52 18.91 2.73
CA LEU A 315 20.23 18.33 3.88
C LEU A 315 20.10 16.81 3.96
N GLY A 316 18.99 16.26 3.48
CA GLY A 316 18.75 14.82 3.50
C GLY A 316 17.64 14.43 2.54
N CYS A 317 17.71 13.21 2.03
CA CYS A 317 16.65 12.65 1.20
C CYS A 317 16.56 11.14 1.35
N CYS A 318 15.38 10.60 1.08
CA CYS A 318 15.11 9.16 1.05
C CYS A 318 14.04 8.84 0.00
N LEU A 319 13.95 7.57 -0.38
CA LEU A 319 12.91 7.08 -1.27
C LEU A 319 11.66 6.73 -0.47
N ILE A 320 10.48 7.00 -1.06
CA ILE A 320 9.18 6.57 -0.56
C ILE A 320 8.94 5.16 -1.10
N GLU A 321 9.10 4.16 -0.23
CA GLU A 321 9.07 2.76 -0.61
C GLU A 321 8.08 1.99 0.25
N SER A 322 7.47 0.94 -0.31
CA SER A 322 6.61 0.05 0.45
C SER A 322 7.41 -0.64 1.55
N SER A 323 6.92 -0.53 2.77
CA SER A 323 7.39 -1.27 3.93
C SER A 323 6.74 -2.65 3.93
N THR A 324 7.53 -3.70 3.68
CA THR A 324 7.14 -5.05 4.10
C THR A 324 7.36 -5.09 5.61
N ALA A 325 6.27 -5.05 6.38
CA ALA A 325 6.34 -5.26 7.83
C ALA A 325 7.02 -6.62 8.09
N ASN A 326 8.25 -6.58 8.63
CA ASN A 326 8.96 -7.76 9.12
C ASN A 326 8.23 -8.38 10.30
#